data_AF-A0AA38P5W4-F1
#
_entry.id   AF-A0AA38P5W4-F1
#
_cell.length_a   1.000
_cell.length_b   1.000
_cell.length_c   1.000
_cell.angle_alpha   90.00
_cell.angle_beta   90.00
_cell.angle_gamma   90.00
#
_symmetry.space_group_name_H-M   'P 1'
#
loop_
_entity.id
_entity.type
_entity.pdbx_description
1 polymer ?
#
loop_
_entity_poly.entity_id
_entity_poly.type
_entity_poly.pdbx_seq_one_letter_code
_entity_poly.pdbx_strand_id
1 'polypeptide(L)'
;MQRALRVITRRPKSFYSSTTIRWHSTEKPKSPHAQWYADVLPAMVPIFLLGSAVYLGLQLAQTRLSHEKYMIEARERVEVLEAQIDALQHSRGKATESIPSQKIASGNSKWRPW
;
A
#
# COMPACT_ATOMS: atom_id res chain seq x y z
N MET A 1 90.78 -11.39 61.14
CA MET A 1 90.37 -11.53 59.72
C MET A 1 88.93 -12.04 59.69
N GLN A 2 87.93 -11.16 59.56
CA GLN A 2 86.52 -11.55 59.47
C GLN A 2 85.97 -11.12 58.10
N ARG A 3 85.49 -12.08 57.30
CA ARG A 3 84.80 -11.84 56.03
C ARG A 3 83.32 -12.14 56.23
N ALA A 4 82.50 -11.08 56.20
CA ALA A 4 81.05 -11.16 56.26
C ALA A 4 80.50 -11.63 54.91
N LEU A 5 79.86 -12.80 54.89
CA LEU A 5 79.09 -13.31 53.75
C LEU A 5 77.69 -12.72 53.83
N ARG A 6 77.36 -11.80 52.91
CA ARG A 6 76.00 -11.25 52.77
C ARG A 6 75.12 -12.26 52.03
N VAL A 7 74.15 -12.81 52.73
CA VAL A 7 73.08 -13.67 52.21
C VAL A 7 72.11 -12.81 51.41
N ILE A 8 72.01 -13.06 50.11
CA ILE A 8 71.08 -12.36 49.19
C ILE A 8 69.77 -13.15 49.15
N THR A 9 68.77 -12.70 49.89
CA THR A 9 67.39 -13.23 49.78
C THR A 9 66.67 -12.54 48.62
N ARG A 10 66.38 -13.28 47.54
CA ARG A 10 65.55 -12.79 46.43
C ARG A 10 64.06 -12.96 46.78
N ARG A 11 63.33 -11.85 46.90
CA ARG A 11 61.87 -11.79 47.08
C ARG A 11 61.16 -12.17 45.76
N PRO A 12 60.15 -13.06 45.75
CA PRO A 12 59.36 -13.29 44.56
C PRO A 12 58.38 -12.14 44.32
N LYS A 13 58.30 -11.63 43.08
CA LYS A 13 57.27 -10.69 42.65
C LYS A 13 56.03 -11.49 42.26
N SER A 14 54.95 -11.35 43.04
CA SER A 14 53.63 -11.88 42.66
C SER A 14 53.08 -11.07 41.49
N PHE A 15 53.07 -11.68 40.31
CA PHE A 15 52.34 -11.17 39.15
C PHE A 15 50.86 -11.52 39.32
N TYR A 16 50.05 -10.56 39.76
CA TYR A 16 48.61 -10.64 39.57
C TYR A 16 48.31 -10.23 38.13
N SER A 17 48.06 -11.21 37.27
CA SER A 17 47.49 -10.97 35.94
C SER A 17 46.03 -10.56 36.11
N SER A 18 45.77 -9.26 36.11
CA SER A 18 44.41 -8.73 35.96
C SER A 18 43.92 -9.04 34.55
N THR A 19 43.15 -10.10 34.42
CA THR A 19 42.44 -10.46 33.18
C THR A 19 41.40 -9.39 32.88
N THR A 20 41.73 -8.44 32.02
CA THR A 20 40.76 -7.55 31.41
C THR A 20 39.95 -8.36 30.39
N ILE A 21 38.69 -8.66 30.69
CA ILE A 21 37.77 -9.29 29.74
C ILE A 21 37.48 -8.25 28.63
N ARG A 22 38.21 -8.37 27.52
CA ARG A 22 37.92 -7.64 26.28
C ARG A 22 36.82 -8.39 25.55
N TRP A 23 35.60 -7.87 25.63
CA TRP A 23 34.48 -8.31 24.81
C TRP A 23 34.81 -8.01 23.34
N HIS A 24 35.35 -9.00 22.63
CA HIS A 24 35.40 -8.96 21.18
C HIS A 24 33.99 -9.26 20.68
N SER A 25 33.34 -8.26 20.08
CA SER A 25 32.18 -8.50 19.22
C SER A 25 32.63 -9.46 18.13
N THR A 26 31.99 -10.64 18.07
CA THR A 26 32.18 -11.62 17.01
C THR A 26 31.52 -11.14 15.71
N GLU A 27 31.84 -9.93 15.27
CA GLU A 27 31.49 -9.47 13.94
C GLU A 27 32.55 -9.99 12.99
N LYS A 28 32.22 -11.09 12.30
CA LYS A 28 32.98 -11.53 11.13
C LYS A 28 33.15 -10.30 10.21
N PRO A 29 34.35 -10.04 9.65
CA PRO A 29 34.54 -8.90 8.77
C PRO A 29 33.51 -8.97 7.64
N LYS A 30 32.59 -8.00 7.61
CA LYS A 30 31.57 -7.90 6.56
C LYS A 30 32.32 -7.77 5.24
N SER A 31 31.90 -8.54 4.23
CA SER A 31 32.51 -8.42 2.91
C SER A 31 32.37 -6.98 2.42
N PRO A 32 33.32 -6.45 1.61
CA PRO A 32 33.23 -5.09 1.09
C PRO A 32 31.89 -4.80 0.39
N HIS A 33 31.30 -5.80 -0.25
CA HIS A 33 29.97 -5.72 -0.84
C HIS A 33 28.86 -5.60 0.21
N ALA A 34 28.91 -6.38 1.30
CA ALA A 34 27.92 -6.27 2.37
C ALA A 34 27.97 -4.92 3.08
N GLN A 35 29.16 -4.33 3.21
CA GLN A 35 29.32 -2.99 3.75
C GLN A 35 28.77 -1.92 2.78
N TRP A 36 28.98 -2.07 1.48
CA TRP A 36 28.36 -1.22 0.46
C TRP A 36 26.83 -1.22 0.52
N TYR A 37 26.20 -2.40 0.60
CA TYR A 37 24.74 -2.48 0.75
C TYR A 37 24.25 -1.90 2.09
N ALA A 38 25.00 -2.11 3.17
CA ALA A 38 24.65 -1.58 4.49
C ALA A 38 24.65 -0.05 4.54
N ASP A 39 25.53 0.59 3.76
CA ASP A 39 25.63 2.06 3.71
C ASP A 39 24.64 2.66 2.69
N VAL A 40 24.40 1.98 1.56
CA VAL A 40 23.56 2.50 0.47
C VAL A 40 22.06 2.31 0.70
N LEU A 41 21.63 1.18 1.27
CA LEU A 41 20.20 0.91 1.46
C LEU A 41 19.50 1.91 2.39
N PRO A 42 20.05 2.27 3.57
CA PRO A 42 19.44 3.27 4.44
C PRO A 42 19.35 4.65 3.77
N ALA A 43 20.31 4.98 2.90
CA ALA A 43 20.29 6.22 2.12
C ALA A 43 19.20 6.22 1.04
N MET A 44 18.76 5.06 0.55
CA MET A 44 17.72 4.90 -0.46
C MET A 44 16.28 4.91 0.11
N VAL A 45 16.09 4.46 1.35
CA VAL A 45 14.78 4.44 2.03
C VAL A 45 14.00 5.75 1.94
N PRO A 46 14.57 6.94 2.22
CA PRO A 46 13.81 8.19 2.17
C PRO A 46 13.31 8.54 0.75
N ILE A 47 14.08 8.21 -0.30
CA ILE A 47 13.66 8.45 -1.69
C ILE A 47 12.47 7.55 -2.05
N PHE A 48 12.52 6.28 -1.64
CA PHE A 48 11.42 5.35 -1.86
C PHE A 48 10.15 5.77 -1.11
N LEU A 49 10.29 6.22 0.13
CA LEU A 49 9.17 6.74 0.92
C LEU A 49 8.55 7.98 0.28
N LEU A 50 9.39 8.89 -0.23
CA LEU A 50 8.92 10.09 -0.92
C LEU A 50 8.15 9.73 -2.20
N GLY A 51 8.69 8.83 -3.02
CA GLY A 51 8.02 8.34 -4.21
C GLY A 51 6.67 7.67 -3.91
N SER A 52 6.63 6.85 -2.86
CA SER A 52 5.40 6.18 -2.41
C SER A 52 4.37 7.21 -1.92
N ALA A 53 4.78 8.18 -1.12
CA ALA A 53 3.89 9.23 -0.61
C ALA A 53 3.29 10.08 -1.74
N VAL A 54 4.10 10.48 -2.72
CA VAL A 54 3.63 11.22 -3.91
C VAL A 54 2.66 10.37 -4.73
N TYR A 55 2.99 9.10 -4.98
CA TYR A 55 2.13 8.18 -5.72
C TYR A 55 0.78 7.99 -5.03
N LEU A 56 0.77 7.71 -3.73
CA LEU A 56 -0.45 7.59 -2.92
C LEU A 56 -1.27 8.88 -2.91
N GLY A 57 -0.62 10.04 -2.82
CA GLY A 57 -1.27 11.35 -2.91
C GLY A 57 -1.95 11.57 -4.26
N LEU A 58 -1.25 11.25 -5.36
CA LEU A 58 -1.78 11.39 -6.71
C LEU A 58 -2.92 10.40 -6.99
N GLN A 59 -2.78 9.15 -6.52
CA GLN A 59 -3.81 8.12 -6.60
C GLN A 59 -5.09 8.55 -5.87
N LEU A 60 -4.95 9.15 -4.69
CA LEU A 60 -6.07 9.66 -3.91
C LEU A 60 -6.76 10.83 -4.62
N ALA A 61 -5.98 11.77 -5.17
CA ALA A 61 -6.51 12.86 -5.97
C ALA A 61 -7.27 12.33 -7.20
N GLN A 62 -6.67 11.41 -7.95
CA GLN A 62 -7.30 10.78 -9.11
C GLN A 62 -8.63 10.10 -8.77
N THR A 63 -8.70 9.43 -7.62
CA THR A 63 -9.93 8.75 -7.14
C THR A 63 -11.04 9.74 -6.80
N ARG A 64 -10.68 10.91 -6.24
CA ARG A 64 -11.65 11.97 -5.96
C ARG A 64 -12.21 12.58 -7.25
N LEU A 65 -11.33 12.91 -8.19
CA LEU A 65 -11.74 13.47 -9.49
C LEU A 65 -12.57 12.47 -10.32
N SER A 66 -12.25 11.17 -10.28
CA SER A 66 -13.02 10.17 -11.02
C SER A 66 -14.42 9.99 -10.46
N HIS A 67 -14.60 10.12 -9.13
CA HIS A 67 -15.91 10.01 -8.51
C HIS A 67 -16.81 11.20 -8.87
N GLU A 68 -16.28 12.43 -8.82
CA GLU A 68 -17.02 13.63 -9.22
C GLU A 68 -17.41 13.57 -10.69
N LYS A 69 -16.48 13.17 -11.57
CA LYS A 69 -16.78 12.97 -12.99
C LYS A 69 -17.88 11.93 -13.20
N TYR A 70 -17.80 10.79 -12.50
CA TYR A 70 -18.79 9.72 -12.63
C TYR A 70 -20.18 10.16 -12.17
N MET A 71 -20.29 10.97 -11.12
CA MET A 71 -21.57 11.52 -10.66
C MET A 71 -22.19 12.48 -11.68
N ILE A 72 -21.38 13.31 -12.32
CA ILE A 72 -21.84 14.21 -13.38
C ILE A 72 -22.36 13.39 -14.57
N GLU A 73 -21.58 12.42 -15.03
CA GLU A 73 -21.94 11.57 -16.17
C GLU A 73 -23.18 10.70 -15.88
N ALA A 74 -23.31 10.19 -14.66
CA ALA A 74 -24.49 9.45 -14.25
C ALA A 74 -25.75 10.34 -14.27
N ARG A 75 -25.65 11.58 -13.79
CA ARG A 75 -26.76 12.54 -13.81
C ARG A 75 -27.20 12.88 -15.23
N GLU A 76 -26.25 13.13 -16.13
CA GLU A 76 -26.53 13.38 -17.54
C GLU A 76 -27.27 12.19 -18.19
N ARG A 77 -26.82 10.96 -17.91
CA ARG A 77 -27.50 9.75 -18.40
C ARG A 77 -28.93 9.60 -17.86
N VAL A 78 -29.15 9.94 -16.59
CA VAL A 78 -30.49 9.92 -15.99
C VAL A 78 -31.40 10.93 -16.67
N GLU A 79 -30.95 12.17 -16.88
CA GLU A 79 -31.73 13.21 -17.55
C GLU A 79 -32.11 12.81 -18.99
N VAL A 80 -31.17 12.20 -19.73
CA VAL A 80 -31.44 11.68 -21.07
C VAL A 80 -32.49 10.55 -21.04
N LEU A 81 -32.40 9.65 -20.06
CA LEU A 81 -33.37 8.56 -19.91
C LEU A 81 -34.74 9.07 -19.48
N GLU A 82 -34.80 10.06 -18.60
CA GLU A 82 -36.03 10.73 -18.18
C GLU A 82 -36.70 11.41 -19.38
N ALA A 83 -35.95 12.15 -20.20
CA ALA A 83 -36.47 12.76 -21.42
C ALA A 83 -37.03 11.72 -22.42
N GLN A 84 -36.38 10.56 -22.54
CA GLN A 84 -36.87 9.46 -23.37
C GLN A 84 -38.15 8.85 -22.80
N ILE A 85 -38.22 8.64 -21.48
CA ILE A 85 -39.43 8.15 -20.81
C ILE A 85 -40.57 9.12 -21.04
N ASP A 86 -40.35 10.41 -20.86
CA ASP A 86 -41.36 11.44 -21.11
C ASP A 86 -41.82 11.39 -22.56
N ALA A 87 -40.93 11.35 -23.54
CA ALA A 87 -41.30 11.23 -24.95
C ALA A 87 -42.15 9.97 -25.24
N LEU A 88 -41.80 8.83 -24.62
CA LEU A 88 -42.55 7.59 -24.73
C LEU A 88 -43.92 7.66 -24.04
N GLN A 89 -44.02 8.29 -22.87
CA GLN A 89 -45.29 8.51 -22.19
C GLN A 89 -46.21 9.43 -22.98
N HIS A 90 -45.67 10.52 -23.56
CA HIS A 90 -46.43 11.42 -24.42
C HIS A 90 -46.94 10.72 -25.69
N SER A 91 -46.12 9.87 -26.32
CA SER A 91 -46.56 9.09 -27.49
C SER A 91 -47.60 8.03 -27.13
N ARG A 92 -47.48 7.37 -25.97
CA ARG A 92 -48.49 6.42 -25.47
C ARG A 92 -49.80 7.11 -25.07
N GLY A 93 -49.74 8.29 -24.46
CA GLY A 93 -50.93 9.10 -24.14
C GLY A 93 -51.73 9.43 -25.41
N LYS A 94 -51.04 9.89 -26.47
CA LYS A 94 -51.65 10.15 -27.78
C LYS A 94 -52.21 8.88 -28.45
N ALA A 95 -51.52 7.74 -28.32
CA ALA A 95 -52.00 6.48 -28.87
C ALA A 95 -53.23 5.95 -28.13
N THR A 96 -53.31 6.13 -26.80
CA THR A 96 -54.41 5.64 -25.97
C THR A 96 -55.72 6.41 -26.21
N GLU A 97 -55.63 7.68 -26.58
CA GLU A 97 -56.79 8.49 -26.98
C GLU A 97 -57.38 8.08 -28.35
N SER A 98 -56.61 7.33 -29.15
CA SER A 98 -57.01 6.84 -30.48
C SER A 98 -57.44 5.36 -30.53
N ILE A 99 -57.60 4.67 -29.40
CA ILE A 99 -58.06 3.27 -29.40
C ILE A 99 -59.60 3.23 -29.27
N PRO A 100 -60.35 2.96 -30.36
CA PRO A 100 -61.76 2.60 -30.23
C PRO A 100 -61.85 1.27 -29.46
N SER A 101 -62.70 1.27 -28.45
CA SER A 101 -62.96 0.12 -27.59
C SER A 101 -63.47 -1.08 -28.39
N GLN A 102 -62.97 -2.26 -28.02
CA GLN A 102 -63.50 -3.63 -28.22
C GLN A 102 -63.13 -4.37 -29.51
N LYS A 103 -62.77 -5.67 -29.49
CA LYS A 103 -62.53 -6.69 -28.46
C LYS A 103 -61.82 -7.82 -29.21
N ILE A 104 -60.61 -8.24 -28.83
CA ILE A 104 -60.03 -9.48 -29.36
C ILE A 104 -59.72 -10.41 -28.20
N ALA A 105 -60.28 -11.61 -28.34
CA ALA A 105 -60.41 -12.64 -27.32
C ALA A 105 -59.08 -13.09 -26.73
N SER A 106 -59.13 -13.34 -25.42
CA SER A 106 -58.14 -14.05 -24.63
C SER A 106 -57.83 -15.42 -25.26
N GLY A 107 -56.56 -15.65 -25.60
CA GLY A 107 -56.09 -16.87 -26.27
C GLY A 107 -54.62 -17.16 -26.00
N ASN A 108 -54.30 -17.50 -24.75
CA ASN A 108 -53.24 -18.43 -24.34
C ASN A 108 -51.78 -18.13 -24.79
N SER A 109 -51.07 -17.23 -24.10
CA SER A 109 -49.61 -17.11 -24.22
C SER A 109 -48.88 -17.95 -23.17
N LYS A 110 -48.36 -19.09 -23.64
CA LYS A 110 -47.57 -20.07 -22.90
C LYS A 110 -46.13 -19.54 -22.77
N TRP A 111 -45.75 -19.07 -21.58
CA TRP A 111 -44.40 -18.61 -21.29
C TRP A 111 -43.44 -19.80 -21.13
N ARG A 112 -42.30 -19.75 -21.83
CA ARG A 112 -41.17 -20.67 -21.65
C ARG A 112 -40.09 -19.96 -20.83
N PRO A 113 -39.66 -20.49 -19.68
CA PRO A 113 -38.49 -19.96 -19.00
C PRO A 113 -37.22 -20.50 -19.67
N TRP A 114 -36.20 -19.64 -19.72
CA TRP A 114 -34.80 -20.02 -19.87
C TRP A 114 -34.31 -20.73 -18.60
#